data_AF-A0A2T5JRT6-F1
#
_entry.id   AF-A0A2T5JRT6-F1
#
_cell.length_a   1.000
_cell.length_b   1.000
_cell.length_c   1.000
_cell.angle_alpha   90.00
_cell.angle_beta   90.00
_cell.angle_gamma   90.00
#
_symmetry.space_group_name_H-M   'P 1'
#
loop_
_entity.id
_entity.type
_entity.pdbx_description
1 polymer ?
#
loop_
_entity_poly.entity_id
_entity_poly.type
_entity_poly.pdbx_seq_one_letter_code
_entity_poly.pdbx_strand_id
1 'polypeptide(L)'
;MQTNDFQKFHDGIVGVMGFYGRSVSSFALDVWWTALKGHDLAAIVDAFNRHLANPDAGQFPPKPADIIRMLQGSTQDSALRAWAKVDQAVRRIGTYCDVVFDDALIHRVIQDMGGWIALGSKGEDEWPFVAKEFENRYRGFRSRNEYPEYPASLMGMATAHNNQKGFKTDPPVLIGNEQLARQVLYGGTDKPVLGFKQLRDELEETETAAVALRNVGIG
;
A
#
# COMPACT_ATOMS: atom_id res chain seq x y z
N MET A 1 2.03 19.92 3.30
CA MET A 1 2.16 21.39 3.48
C MET A 1 0.92 21.95 4.19
N GLN A 2 1.05 23.08 4.91
CA GLN A 2 -0.08 23.84 5.47
C GLN A 2 -0.50 24.97 4.51
N THR A 3 -1.70 25.55 4.68
CA THR A 3 -2.20 26.63 3.80
C THR A 3 -1.25 27.84 3.75
N ASN A 4 -0.53 28.12 4.84
CA ASN A 4 0.45 29.22 4.91
C ASN A 4 1.74 28.96 4.09
N ASP A 5 1.95 27.74 3.61
CA ASP A 5 3.11 27.38 2.77
C ASP A 5 2.86 27.68 1.28
N PHE A 6 1.61 27.99 0.89
CA PHE A 6 1.21 28.16 -0.51
C PHE A 6 2.03 29.22 -1.25
N GLN A 7 2.20 30.41 -0.64
CA GLN A 7 2.96 31.50 -1.26
C GLN A 7 4.44 31.13 -1.39
N LYS A 8 5.05 30.56 -0.33
CA LYS A 8 6.45 30.13 -0.36
C LYS A 8 6.70 29.04 -1.40
N PHE A 9 5.74 28.12 -1.55
CA PHE A 9 5.78 27.09 -2.58
C PHE A 9 5.72 27.72 -3.98
N HIS A 10 4.76 28.62 -4.23
CA HIS A 10 4.63 29.33 -5.51
C HIS A 10 5.93 30.07 -5.88
N ASP A 11 6.46 30.86 -4.95
CA ASP A 11 7.69 31.63 -5.15
C ASP A 11 8.88 30.68 -5.45
N GLY A 12 8.94 29.53 -4.78
CA GLY A 12 9.93 28.49 -5.04
C GLY A 12 9.83 27.89 -6.45
N ILE A 13 8.63 27.53 -6.92
CA ILE A 13 8.42 27.00 -8.27
C ILE A 13 8.77 28.04 -9.32
N VAL A 14 8.35 29.30 -9.13
CA VAL A 14 8.69 30.41 -10.03
C VAL A 14 10.20 30.63 -10.07
N GLY A 15 10.88 30.58 -8.93
CA GLY A 15 12.33 30.71 -8.84
C GLY A 15 13.06 29.59 -9.59
N VAL A 16 12.69 28.34 -9.35
CA VAL A 16 13.29 27.17 -10.03
C VAL A 16 13.07 27.23 -11.53
N MET A 17 11.84 27.51 -11.98
CA MET A 17 11.55 27.58 -13.41
C MET A 17 12.21 28.80 -14.07
N GLY A 18 12.29 29.91 -13.36
CA GLY A 18 13.00 31.11 -13.78
C GLY A 18 14.50 30.87 -13.98
N PHE A 19 15.14 30.04 -13.15
CA PHE A 19 16.52 29.59 -13.36
C PHE A 19 16.72 28.90 -14.72
N TYR A 20 15.73 28.14 -15.18
CA TYR A 20 15.70 27.53 -16.52
C TYR A 20 15.18 28.45 -17.63
N GLY A 21 15.00 29.75 -17.35
CA GLY A 21 14.46 30.71 -18.31
C GLY A 21 12.99 30.48 -18.67
N ARG A 22 12.21 29.83 -17.80
CA ARG A 22 10.78 29.54 -18.01
C ARG A 22 9.91 30.42 -17.11
N SER A 23 8.89 31.02 -17.70
CA SER A 23 7.78 31.58 -16.93
C SER A 23 6.75 30.50 -16.64
N VAL A 24 6.11 30.58 -15.47
CA VAL A 24 5.10 29.62 -15.02
C VAL A 24 3.76 30.31 -15.00
N SER A 25 2.75 29.72 -15.66
CA SER A 25 1.38 30.23 -15.60
C SER A 25 0.74 29.88 -14.24
N SER A 26 -0.34 30.60 -13.88
CA SER A 26 -1.15 30.25 -12.71
C SER A 26 -1.63 28.79 -12.75
N PHE A 27 -2.12 28.34 -13.91
CA PHE A 27 -2.53 26.94 -14.11
C PHE A 27 -1.40 25.95 -13.81
N ALA A 28 -0.18 26.21 -14.29
CA ALA A 28 0.95 25.32 -14.03
C ALA A 28 1.29 25.27 -12.53
N LEU A 29 1.20 26.40 -11.82
CA LEU A 29 1.40 26.46 -10.37
C LEU A 29 0.33 25.64 -9.62
N ASP A 30 -0.93 25.69 -10.05
CA ASP A 30 -2.01 24.87 -9.48
C ASP A 30 -1.77 23.37 -9.67
N VAL A 31 -1.24 22.96 -10.83
CA VAL A 31 -0.83 21.57 -11.10
C VAL A 31 0.29 21.15 -10.15
N TRP A 32 1.32 21.98 -9.99
CA TRP A 32 2.42 21.74 -9.05
C TRP A 32 1.92 21.60 -7.61
N TRP A 33 1.06 22.51 -7.17
CA TRP A 33 0.47 22.46 -5.83
C TRP A 33 -0.34 21.18 -5.62
N THR A 34 -1.21 20.84 -6.57
CA THR A 34 -2.03 19.62 -6.48
C THR A 34 -1.18 18.36 -6.40
N ALA A 35 -0.08 18.30 -7.15
CA ALA A 35 0.82 17.18 -7.16
C ALA A 35 1.65 17.03 -5.86
N LEU A 36 2.00 18.14 -5.20
CA LEU A 36 2.96 18.13 -4.09
C LEU A 36 2.36 18.45 -2.72
N LYS A 37 1.10 18.92 -2.61
CA LYS A 37 0.47 19.33 -1.34
C LYS A 37 0.50 18.29 -0.22
N GLY A 38 0.54 17.00 -0.58
CA GLY A 38 0.63 15.87 0.35
C GLY A 38 2.02 15.66 0.97
N HIS A 39 3.05 16.37 0.50
CA HIS A 39 4.42 16.28 1.00
C HIS A 39 4.78 17.48 1.88
N ASP A 40 5.88 17.37 2.62
CA ASP A 40 6.42 18.46 3.45
C ASP A 40 7.18 19.48 2.58
N LEU A 41 7.07 20.78 2.91
CA LEU A 41 7.71 21.85 2.13
C LEU A 41 9.25 21.70 2.14
N ALA A 42 9.85 21.35 3.28
CA ALA A 42 11.29 21.20 3.38
C ALA A 42 11.78 20.02 2.53
N ALA A 43 11.03 18.91 2.52
CA ALA A 43 11.31 17.76 1.66
C ALA A 43 11.22 18.13 0.16
N ILE A 44 10.22 18.93 -0.23
CA ILE A 44 10.06 19.41 -1.61
C ILE A 44 11.27 20.28 -2.02
N VAL A 45 11.68 21.21 -1.17
CA VAL A 45 12.84 22.08 -1.43
C VAL A 45 14.13 21.27 -1.56
N ASP A 46 14.35 20.28 -0.69
CA ASP A 46 15.49 19.36 -0.80
C ASP A 46 15.47 18.58 -2.13
N ALA A 47 14.30 18.06 -2.55
CA ALA A 47 14.15 17.37 -3.81
C ALA A 47 14.49 18.26 -5.02
N PHE A 48 14.06 19.52 -5.02
CA PHE A 48 14.47 20.49 -6.04
C PHE A 48 15.98 20.70 -6.05
N ASN A 49 16.60 20.94 -4.90
CA ASN A 49 18.05 21.13 -4.81
C ASN A 49 18.82 19.92 -5.36
N ARG A 50 18.36 18.70 -5.05
CA ARG A 50 18.93 17.46 -5.56
C ARG A 50 18.75 17.32 -7.08
N HIS A 51 17.62 17.77 -7.64
CA HIS A 51 17.41 17.79 -9.09
C HIS A 51 18.41 18.74 -9.77
N LEU A 52 18.55 19.96 -9.24
CA LEU A 52 19.50 20.95 -9.79
C LEU A 52 20.95 20.45 -9.73
N ALA A 53 21.33 19.76 -8.65
CA ALA A 53 22.66 19.20 -8.48
C ALA A 53 22.92 17.92 -9.28
N ASN A 54 21.92 17.35 -9.96
CA ASN A 54 22.06 16.14 -10.76
C ASN A 54 22.61 16.48 -12.16
N PRO A 55 23.83 16.04 -12.53
CA PRO A 55 24.43 16.38 -13.83
C PRO A 55 23.63 15.87 -15.03
N ASP A 56 22.90 14.76 -14.88
CA ASP A 56 22.18 14.10 -15.98
C ASP A 56 20.77 14.67 -16.16
N ALA A 57 20.05 14.90 -15.04
CA ALA A 57 18.66 15.35 -15.04
C ALA A 57 18.51 16.87 -14.87
N GLY A 58 19.43 17.50 -14.14
CA GLY A 58 19.40 18.91 -13.77
C GLY A 58 19.65 19.88 -14.92
N GLN A 59 20.09 19.38 -16.08
CA GLN A 59 20.18 20.16 -17.32
C GLN A 59 18.81 20.57 -17.89
N PHE A 60 17.73 19.89 -17.49
CA PHE A 60 16.36 20.20 -17.94
C PHE A 60 15.47 20.65 -16.79
N PRO A 61 14.49 21.55 -17.04
CA PRO A 61 13.53 21.95 -16.01
C PRO A 61 12.74 20.73 -15.53
N PRO A 62 12.61 20.53 -14.20
CA PRO A 62 11.90 19.39 -13.65
C PRO A 62 10.41 19.46 -13.97
N LYS A 63 9.78 18.28 -14.09
CA LYS A 63 8.31 18.15 -14.05
C LYS A 63 7.90 17.73 -12.64
N PRO A 64 6.61 17.88 -12.24
CA PRO A 64 6.14 17.41 -10.93
C PRO A 64 6.52 15.95 -10.63
N ALA A 65 6.47 15.08 -11.63
CA ALA A 65 6.83 13.66 -11.50
C ALA A 65 8.30 13.43 -11.11
N ASP A 66 9.23 14.29 -11.56
CA ASP A 66 10.65 14.17 -11.22
C ASP A 66 10.88 14.43 -9.73
N ILE A 67 10.21 15.46 -9.20
CA ILE A 67 10.26 15.83 -7.79
C ILE A 67 9.54 14.78 -6.93
N ILE A 68 8.37 14.29 -7.35
CA ILE A 68 7.68 13.18 -6.68
C ILE A 68 8.60 11.95 -6.59
N ARG A 69 9.30 11.59 -7.67
CA ARG A 69 10.24 10.47 -7.67
C ARG A 69 11.39 10.68 -6.69
N MET A 70 11.90 11.90 -6.55
CA MET A 70 12.95 12.22 -5.57
C MET A 70 12.45 12.21 -4.13
N LEU A 71 11.19 12.62 -3.90
CA LEU A 71 10.53 12.60 -2.60
C LEU A 71 10.22 11.18 -2.11
N GLN A 72 9.72 10.33 -3.01
CA GLN A 72 9.28 8.98 -2.65
C GLN A 72 10.40 7.93 -2.75
N GLY A 73 11.50 8.26 -3.45
CA GLY A 73 12.46 7.28 -3.96
C GLY A 73 11.90 6.55 -5.17
N SER A 74 12.70 5.67 -5.80
CA SER A 74 12.15 4.85 -6.88
C SER A 74 11.15 3.83 -6.33
N THR A 75 10.24 3.33 -7.18
CA THR A 75 9.37 2.21 -6.81
C THR A 75 10.18 0.98 -6.41
N GLN A 76 11.39 0.82 -6.97
CA GLN A 76 12.34 -0.22 -6.59
C GLN A 76 12.86 -0.02 -5.15
N ASP A 77 13.26 1.20 -4.77
CA ASP A 77 13.78 1.47 -3.41
C ASP A 77 12.71 1.30 -2.33
N SER A 78 11.47 1.67 -2.64
CA SER A 78 10.34 1.41 -1.73
C SER A 78 10.05 -0.08 -1.59
N ALA A 79 10.09 -0.84 -2.69
CA ALA A 79 9.91 -2.29 -2.66
C ALA A 79 11.01 -3.01 -1.87
N LEU A 80 12.28 -2.65 -2.07
CA LEU A 80 13.41 -3.19 -1.33
C LEU A 80 13.29 -2.90 0.18
N ARG A 81 12.90 -1.67 0.56
CA ARG A 81 12.66 -1.31 1.96
C ARG A 81 11.50 -2.08 2.57
N ALA A 82 10.39 -2.23 1.83
CA ALA A 82 9.24 -3.02 2.27
C ALA A 82 9.62 -4.49 2.47
N TRP A 83 10.32 -5.08 1.50
CA TRP A 83 10.81 -6.46 1.59
C TRP A 83 11.77 -6.65 2.77
N ALA A 84 12.71 -5.73 3.00
CA ALA A 84 13.63 -5.82 4.13
C ALA A 84 12.90 -5.85 5.49
N LYS A 85 11.77 -5.14 5.63
CA LYS A 85 10.94 -5.23 6.85
C LYS A 85 10.30 -6.61 6.98
N VAL A 86 9.76 -7.15 5.88
CA VAL A 86 9.13 -8.48 5.84
C VAL A 86 10.15 -9.57 6.19
N ASP A 87 11.34 -9.53 5.57
CA ASP A 87 12.43 -10.46 5.84
C ASP A 87 12.86 -10.44 7.31
N GLN A 88 13.08 -9.25 7.87
CA GLN A 88 13.44 -9.11 9.28
C GLN A 88 12.33 -9.60 10.21
N ALA A 89 11.06 -9.35 9.88
CA ALA A 89 9.92 -9.80 10.65
C ALA A 89 9.83 -11.33 10.69
N VAL A 90 9.91 -11.98 9.52
CA VAL A 90 9.91 -13.45 9.42
C VAL A 90 11.08 -14.05 10.21
N ARG A 91 12.29 -13.52 10.01
CA ARG A 91 13.51 -14.07 10.64
C ARG A 91 13.58 -13.84 12.15
N ARG A 92 12.96 -12.80 12.70
CA ARG A 92 13.05 -12.45 14.13
C ARG A 92 11.84 -12.86 14.95
N ILE A 93 10.64 -12.71 14.39
CA ILE A 93 9.37 -12.94 15.10
C ILE A 93 8.78 -14.29 14.68
N GLY A 94 9.00 -14.70 13.43
CA GLY A 94 8.33 -15.86 12.84
C GLY A 94 6.86 -15.57 12.53
N THR A 95 6.12 -16.62 12.19
CA THR A 95 4.72 -16.53 11.72
C THR A 95 3.70 -17.07 12.71
N TYR A 96 4.11 -17.20 13.98
CA TYR A 96 3.26 -17.75 15.03
C TYR A 96 2.15 -16.79 15.47
N CYS A 97 2.49 -15.51 15.67
CA CYS A 97 1.54 -14.46 16.06
C CYS A 97 1.07 -13.63 14.87
N ASP A 98 -0.06 -12.96 15.05
CA ASP A 98 -0.56 -11.97 14.10
C ASP A 98 0.39 -10.77 14.04
N VAL A 99 0.53 -10.17 12.86
CA VAL A 99 1.38 -8.99 12.67
C VAL A 99 0.67 -7.88 11.90
N VAL A 100 1.10 -6.64 12.16
CA VAL A 100 0.65 -5.46 11.42
C VAL A 100 1.86 -4.61 11.04
N PHE A 101 2.12 -4.48 9.75
CA PHE A 101 3.13 -3.59 9.21
C PHE A 101 2.61 -2.16 9.10
N ASP A 102 3.55 -1.22 9.14
CA ASP A 102 3.32 0.22 8.94
C ASP A 102 3.00 0.64 7.50
N ASP A 103 2.79 -0.31 6.59
CA ASP A 103 2.43 -0.09 5.19
C ASP A 103 1.38 -1.12 4.74
N ALA A 104 0.19 -0.62 4.40
CA ALA A 104 -0.95 -1.42 3.94
C ALA A 104 -0.64 -2.23 2.66
N LEU A 105 0.28 -1.77 1.81
CA LEU A 105 0.66 -2.52 0.61
C LEU A 105 1.47 -3.78 0.95
N ILE A 106 2.17 -3.80 2.09
CA ILE A 106 2.82 -5.03 2.57
C ILE A 106 1.76 -6.09 2.87
N HIS A 107 0.68 -5.70 3.57
CA HIS A 107 -0.43 -6.59 3.89
C HIS A 107 -1.09 -7.13 2.63
N ARG A 108 -1.39 -6.23 1.69
CA ARG A 108 -1.97 -6.60 0.40
C ARG A 108 -1.12 -7.62 -0.34
N VAL A 109 0.17 -7.34 -0.50
CA VAL A 109 1.06 -8.19 -1.28
C VAL A 109 1.26 -9.55 -0.61
N ILE A 110 1.40 -9.59 0.72
CA ILE A 110 1.50 -10.86 1.46
C ILE A 110 0.21 -11.67 1.31
N GLN A 111 -0.96 -11.02 1.38
CA GLN A 111 -2.24 -11.69 1.13
C GLN A 111 -2.31 -12.30 -0.27
N ASP A 112 -1.87 -11.56 -1.30
CA ASP A 112 -1.80 -12.04 -2.69
C ASP A 112 -0.77 -13.17 -2.88
N MET A 113 0.19 -13.30 -1.97
CA MET A 113 1.21 -14.36 -1.94
C MET A 113 0.80 -15.57 -1.07
N GLY A 114 -0.46 -15.62 -0.60
CA GLY A 114 -0.99 -16.74 0.19
C GLY A 114 -1.00 -16.52 1.70
N GLY A 115 -0.68 -15.31 2.16
CA GLY A 115 -0.76 -14.91 3.56
C GLY A 115 0.51 -15.16 4.37
N TRP A 116 0.48 -14.72 5.62
CA TRP A 116 1.66 -14.70 6.50
C TRP A 116 2.15 -16.08 6.91
N ILE A 117 1.24 -16.99 7.25
CA ILE A 117 1.60 -18.38 7.57
C ILE A 117 2.29 -19.06 6.39
N ALA A 118 1.77 -18.89 5.17
CA ALA A 118 2.33 -19.48 3.95
C ALA A 118 3.70 -18.89 3.59
N LEU A 119 3.94 -17.61 3.90
CA LEU A 119 5.26 -17.01 3.72
C LEU A 119 6.31 -17.66 4.63
N GLY A 120 5.95 -17.94 5.88
CA GLY A 120 6.84 -18.57 6.86
C GLY A 120 7.14 -20.05 6.60
N SER A 121 6.40 -20.72 5.72
CA SER A 121 6.67 -22.12 5.34
C SER A 121 7.64 -22.26 4.16
N LYS A 122 8.10 -21.15 3.57
CA LYS A 122 9.05 -21.13 2.47
C LYS A 122 10.47 -21.46 2.90
N GLY A 123 11.19 -22.23 2.08
CA GLY A 123 12.59 -22.58 2.30
C GLY A 123 13.57 -21.43 1.97
N GLU A 124 14.80 -21.52 2.49
CA GLU A 124 15.86 -20.54 2.19
C GLU A 124 16.27 -20.53 0.71
N ASP A 125 16.11 -21.65 0.01
CA ASP A 125 16.33 -21.79 -1.43
C ASP A 125 15.24 -21.10 -2.27
N GLU A 126 14.00 -21.07 -1.77
CA GLU A 126 12.89 -20.33 -2.38
C GLU A 126 12.96 -18.82 -2.07
N TRP A 127 13.61 -18.42 -0.97
CA TRP A 127 13.57 -17.06 -0.43
C TRP A 127 13.92 -15.94 -1.43
N PRO A 128 14.94 -16.08 -2.31
CA PRO A 128 15.22 -15.08 -3.34
C PRO A 128 14.10 -14.92 -4.37
N PHE A 129 13.37 -15.99 -4.69
CA PHE A 129 12.24 -15.93 -5.62
C PHE A 129 11.03 -15.27 -4.96
N VAL A 130 10.77 -15.61 -3.69
CA VAL A 130 9.74 -14.96 -2.87
C VAL A 130 9.99 -13.46 -2.78
N ALA A 131 11.23 -13.04 -2.51
CA ALA A 131 11.64 -11.64 -2.50
C ALA A 131 11.30 -10.93 -3.82
N LYS A 132 11.69 -11.53 -4.95
CA LYS A 132 11.45 -10.98 -6.28
C LYS A 132 9.96 -10.90 -6.62
N GLU A 133 9.18 -11.89 -6.22
CA GLU A 133 7.72 -11.90 -6.39
C GLU A 133 7.05 -10.78 -5.61
N PHE A 134 7.45 -10.62 -4.34
CA PHE A 134 6.98 -9.55 -3.46
C PHE A 134 7.30 -8.18 -4.06
N GLU A 135 8.57 -7.95 -4.41
CA GLU A 135 9.02 -6.67 -4.96
C GLU A 135 8.27 -6.30 -6.24
N ASN A 136 8.07 -7.26 -7.15
CA ASN A 136 7.34 -7.03 -8.39
C ASN A 136 5.88 -6.64 -8.16
N ARG A 137 5.17 -7.34 -7.26
CA ARG A 137 3.78 -7.01 -6.91
C ARG A 137 3.67 -5.66 -6.21
N TYR A 138 4.52 -5.41 -5.23
CA TYR A 138 4.56 -4.16 -4.49
C TYR A 138 4.79 -2.97 -5.44
N ARG A 139 5.77 -3.08 -6.35
CA ARG A 139 6.02 -2.08 -7.40
C ARG A 139 4.82 -1.89 -8.30
N GLY A 140 4.13 -2.96 -8.65
CA GLY A 140 2.87 -2.92 -9.39
C GLY A 140 1.87 -1.96 -8.75
N PHE A 141 1.52 -2.19 -7.48
CA PHE A 141 0.58 -1.33 -6.75
C PHE A 141 1.08 0.12 -6.59
N ARG A 142 2.35 0.30 -6.20
CA ARG A 142 2.94 1.64 -6.03
C ARG A 142 2.93 2.44 -7.34
N SER A 143 3.27 1.81 -8.46
CA SER A 143 3.34 2.47 -9.77
C SER A 143 1.99 2.98 -10.26
N ARG A 144 0.90 2.29 -9.89
CA ARG A 144 -0.47 2.67 -10.25
C ARG A 144 -1.14 3.57 -9.20
N ASN A 145 -0.45 3.86 -8.09
CA ASN A 145 -0.99 4.59 -6.95
C ASN A 145 -2.34 4.01 -6.47
N GLU A 146 -2.45 2.68 -6.50
CA GLU A 146 -3.64 1.95 -6.08
C GLU A 146 -3.65 1.76 -4.56
N TYR A 147 -4.83 1.92 -3.97
CA TYR A 147 -5.12 1.62 -2.56
C TYR A 147 -6.10 0.44 -2.51
N PRO A 148 -5.65 -0.78 -2.84
CA PRO A 148 -6.52 -1.94 -2.87
C PRO A 148 -6.98 -2.31 -1.46
N GLU A 149 -8.07 -3.09 -1.35
CA GLU A 149 -8.47 -3.70 -0.10
C GLU A 149 -7.36 -4.63 0.44
N TYR A 150 -7.09 -4.52 1.74
CA TYR A 150 -6.04 -5.26 2.44
C TYR A 150 -6.53 -5.75 3.82
N PRO A 151 -6.00 -6.87 4.33
CA PRO A 151 -6.36 -7.37 5.65
C PRO A 151 -5.85 -6.44 6.76
N ALA A 152 -6.67 -6.19 7.79
CA ALA A 152 -6.31 -5.36 8.93
C ALA A 152 -5.09 -5.87 9.71
N SER A 153 -4.96 -7.19 9.81
CA SER A 153 -3.78 -7.87 10.34
C SER A 153 -3.45 -9.09 9.50
N LEU A 154 -2.18 -9.47 9.52
CA LEU A 154 -1.69 -10.67 8.88
C LEU A 154 -1.73 -11.83 9.89
N MET A 155 -2.71 -12.72 9.71
CA MET A 155 -3.00 -13.80 10.65
C MET A 155 -1.84 -14.79 10.78
N GLY A 156 -1.43 -15.07 12.01
CA GLY A 156 -0.45 -16.08 12.40
C GLY A 156 -1.09 -17.41 12.82
N MET A 157 -0.23 -18.41 13.03
CA MET A 157 -0.65 -19.78 13.34
C MET A 157 -1.51 -19.89 14.60
N ALA A 158 -1.19 -19.13 15.66
CA ALA A 158 -1.92 -19.16 16.92
C ALA A 158 -3.37 -18.71 16.75
N THR A 159 -3.58 -17.58 16.06
CA THR A 159 -4.91 -17.06 15.78
C THR A 159 -5.69 -17.98 14.84
N ALA A 160 -5.05 -18.50 13.79
CA ALA A 160 -5.68 -19.46 12.89
C ALA A 160 -6.19 -20.71 13.64
N HIS A 161 -5.40 -21.21 14.60
CA HIS A 161 -5.79 -22.33 15.45
C HIS A 161 -6.91 -21.98 16.45
N ASN A 162 -6.78 -20.83 17.12
CA ASN A 162 -7.70 -20.41 18.18
C ASN A 162 -9.08 -20.05 17.61
N ASN A 163 -9.14 -19.39 16.44
CA ASN A 163 -10.39 -19.06 15.77
C ASN A 163 -11.22 -20.31 15.42
N GLN A 164 -10.58 -21.39 14.98
CA GLN A 164 -11.27 -22.66 14.70
C GLN A 164 -11.90 -23.28 15.95
N LYS A 165 -11.37 -22.97 17.14
CA LYS A 165 -11.82 -23.52 18.42
C LYS A 165 -12.62 -22.52 19.28
N GLY A 166 -12.83 -21.30 18.78
CA GLY A 166 -13.51 -20.23 19.53
C GLY A 166 -12.74 -19.72 20.75
N PHE A 167 -11.40 -19.88 20.77
CA PHE A 167 -10.56 -19.37 21.85
C PHE A 167 -10.16 -17.92 21.64
N LYS A 168 -9.78 -17.25 22.74
CA LYS A 168 -9.26 -15.87 22.69
C LYS A 168 -7.95 -15.82 21.89
N THR A 169 -7.77 -14.72 21.17
CA THR A 169 -6.58 -14.42 20.38
C THR A 169 -5.79 -13.30 21.05
N ASP A 170 -4.47 -13.36 20.92
CA ASP A 170 -3.58 -12.33 21.43
C ASP A 170 -3.55 -11.12 20.48
N PRO A 171 -3.23 -9.91 20.97
CA PRO A 171 -3.10 -8.74 20.12
C PRO A 171 -1.94 -8.90 19.12
N PRO A 172 -2.05 -8.31 17.91
CA PRO A 172 -1.01 -8.43 16.89
C PRO A 172 0.25 -7.63 17.24
N VAL A 173 1.39 -8.08 16.72
CA VAL A 173 2.67 -7.36 16.83
C VAL A 173 2.74 -6.26 15.77
N LEU A 174 3.00 -5.02 16.20
CA LEU A 174 3.19 -3.88 15.29
C LEU A 174 4.63 -3.83 14.78
N ILE A 175 4.83 -3.70 13.47
CA ILE A 175 6.13 -3.74 12.80
C ILE A 175 6.38 -2.43 12.06
N GLY A 176 7.52 -1.81 12.34
CA GLY A 176 7.92 -0.53 11.76
C GLY A 176 7.46 0.65 12.60
N ASN A 177 6.92 1.69 11.97
CA ASN A 177 6.35 2.84 12.68
C ASN A 177 5.02 2.45 13.36
N GLU A 178 4.99 2.52 14.69
CA GLU A 178 3.84 2.11 15.50
C GLU A 178 2.54 2.86 15.15
N GLN A 179 2.61 4.18 14.93
CA GLN A 179 1.44 5.00 14.63
C GLN A 179 0.85 4.65 13.27
N LEU A 180 1.70 4.46 12.27
CA LEU A 180 1.28 4.04 10.93
C LEU A 180 0.75 2.61 10.94
N ALA A 181 1.38 1.68 11.67
CA ALA A 181 0.86 0.32 11.82
C ALA A 181 -0.53 0.31 12.48
N ARG A 182 -0.77 1.16 13.48
CA ARG A 182 -2.11 1.35 14.06
C ARG A 182 -3.11 1.88 13.02
N GLN A 183 -2.70 2.81 12.16
CA GLN A 183 -3.56 3.30 11.07
C GLN A 183 -3.91 2.18 10.08
N VAL A 184 -2.95 1.32 9.72
CA VAL A 184 -3.18 0.14 8.89
C VAL A 184 -4.17 -0.81 9.56
N LEU A 185 -3.99 -1.10 10.85
CA LEU A 185 -4.91 -1.96 11.61
C LEU A 185 -6.35 -1.44 11.59
N TYR A 186 -6.55 -0.14 11.80
CA TYR A 186 -7.90 0.45 11.81
C TYR A 186 -8.48 0.71 10.41
N GLY A 187 -7.65 0.72 9.37
CA GLY A 187 -8.05 0.98 7.99
C GLY A 187 -8.27 -0.26 7.14
N GLY A 188 -7.85 -1.44 7.61
CA GLY A 188 -8.00 -2.69 6.87
C GLY A 188 -9.41 -3.27 6.92
N THR A 189 -9.63 -4.31 6.11
CA THR A 189 -10.92 -4.98 5.95
C THR A 189 -10.78 -6.49 6.15
N ASP A 190 -11.80 -7.12 6.73
CA ASP A 190 -11.90 -8.58 6.85
C ASP A 190 -12.66 -9.21 5.67
N LYS A 191 -13.03 -8.40 4.67
CA LYS A 191 -13.79 -8.88 3.51
C LYS A 191 -12.89 -9.73 2.59
N PRO A 192 -13.42 -10.85 2.06
CA PRO A 192 -12.72 -11.58 1.02
C PRO A 192 -12.60 -10.72 -0.24
N VAL A 193 -11.36 -10.63 -0.76
CA VAL A 193 -10.99 -9.83 -1.94
C VAL A 193 -11.81 -10.21 -3.19
N LEU A 194 -12.23 -11.47 -3.28
CA LEU A 194 -13.02 -12.01 -4.37
C LEU A 194 -14.29 -12.65 -3.81
N GLY A 195 -15.44 -12.26 -4.35
CA GLY A 195 -16.71 -12.91 -4.08
C GLY A 195 -16.78 -14.23 -4.83
N PHE A 196 -16.67 -15.35 -4.12
CA PHE A 196 -16.99 -16.67 -4.67
C PHE A 196 -18.46 -16.96 -4.40
N LYS A 197 -19.23 -17.28 -5.45
CA LYS A 197 -20.57 -17.85 -5.33
C LYS A 197 -20.52 -19.27 -5.88
N GLN A 198 -21.07 -20.24 -5.14
CA GLN A 198 -21.23 -21.58 -5.69
C GLN A 198 -22.55 -21.63 -6.46
N LEU A 199 -22.52 -22.19 -7.67
CA LEU A 199 -23.71 -22.30 -8.52
C LEU A 199 -24.86 -23.08 -7.86
N ARG A 200 -24.53 -24.02 -6.96
CA ARG A 200 -25.54 -24.77 -6.19
C ARG A 200 -26.40 -23.88 -5.28
N ASP A 201 -25.83 -22.76 -4.81
CA ASP A 201 -26.54 -21.83 -3.93
C ASP A 201 -27.67 -21.10 -4.68
N GLU A 202 -27.55 -20.95 -6.02
CA GLU A 202 -28.62 -20.40 -6.88
C GLU A 202 -29.74 -21.42 -7.15
N LEU A 203 -29.41 -22.71 -7.16
CA LEU A 203 -30.37 -23.79 -7.41
C LEU A 203 -31.29 -24.04 -6.20
N GLU A 204 -30.76 -23.94 -4.98
CA GLU A 204 -31.56 -24.06 -3.75
C GLU A 204 -32.51 -22.87 -3.55
N GLU A 205 -32.09 -21.64 -3.91
CA GLU A 205 -32.96 -20.46 -3.87
C GLU A 205 -34.11 -20.56 -4.90
N THR A 206 -33.83 -21.05 -6.11
CA THR A 206 -34.86 -21.25 -7.14
C THR A 206 -35.80 -22.40 -6.82
N GLU A 207 -35.33 -23.51 -6.24
CA GLU A 207 -36.20 -24.59 -5.75
C GLU A 207 -37.06 -24.13 -4.57
N THR A 208 -36.49 -23.39 -3.61
CA THR A 208 -37.23 -22.85 -2.46
C THR A 208 -38.29 -21.84 -2.90
N ALA A 209 -37.96 -20.97 -3.86
CA ALA A 209 -38.93 -20.04 -4.45
C ALA A 209 -40.02 -20.77 -5.25
N ALA A 210 -39.69 -21.83 -5.99
CA ALA A 210 -40.66 -22.64 -6.73
C ALA A 210 -41.60 -23.44 -5.80
N VAL A 211 -41.09 -23.96 -4.68
CA VAL A 211 -41.88 -24.64 -3.64
C VAL A 211 -42.80 -23.65 -2.92
N ALA A 212 -42.30 -22.45 -2.59
CA ALA A 212 -43.12 -21.40 -1.99
C ALA A 212 -44.28 -20.97 -2.89
N LEU A 213 -44.04 -20.81 -4.20
CA LEU A 213 -45.07 -20.47 -5.18
C LEU A 213 -46.11 -21.58 -5.37
N ARG A 214 -45.71 -22.86 -5.28
CA ARG A 214 -46.65 -24.00 -5.33
C ARG A 214 -47.56 -24.08 -4.12
N ASN A 215 -47.08 -23.68 -2.94
CA ASN A 215 -47.86 -23.72 -1.70
C ASN A 215 -48.83 -22.54 -1.54
N VAL A 216 -48.68 -21.46 -2.31
CA VAL A 216 -49.61 -20.31 -2.32
C VAL A 216 -50.76 -20.49 -3.33
N GLY A 217 -50.65 -21.44 -4.26
CA GLY A 217 -51.62 -21.68 -5.33
C GLY A 217 -52.73 -22.70 -5.05
N ILE A 218 -52.89 -23.18 -3.82
CA ILE A 218 -53.96 -24.12 -3.45
C ILE A 218 -54.77 -23.52 -2.30
N GLY A 219 -55.78 -22.72 -2.67
CA GLY A 219 -56.81 -22.16 -1.79
C GLY A 219 -58.06 -21.90 -2.61
#